data_AF-A0A918PHK6-F1
#
_entry.id   AF-A0A918PHK6-F1
#
_cell.length_a   1.000
_cell.length_b   1.000
_cell.length_c   1.000
_cell.angle_alpha   90.00
_cell.angle_beta   90.00
_cell.angle_gamma   90.00
#
_symmetry.space_group_name_H-M   'P 1'
#
loop_
_entity.id
_entity.type
_entity.pdbx_description
1 polymer ?
#
loop_
_entity_poly.entity_id
_entity_poly.type
_entity_poly.pdbx_seq_one_letter_code
_entity_poly.pdbx_strand_id
1 'polypeptide(L)'
;MDKLRPNSRLGGTVDETCFETYYVVMNKPFKPAAVLPILADVAVSISELKKNPAAVIEEARRQQVAITNRNRAVAYIISPEVWDHILDIFDERKLERELADHLDDVDDAETVSIEDLLK
;
A
#
# COMPACT_ATOMS: atom_id res chain seq x y z
N MET A 1 -5.32 -32.80 36.54
CA MET A 1 -3.88 -32.54 36.41
C MET A 1 -3.63 -32.32 34.92
N ASP A 2 -3.96 -31.17 34.34
CA ASP A 2 -3.51 -29.82 34.70
C ASP A 2 -2.00 -29.77 34.91
N LYS A 3 -1.29 -29.39 33.84
CA LYS A 3 -0.51 -28.16 33.84
C LYS A 3 -0.83 -27.37 32.57
N LEU A 4 -1.94 -26.64 32.61
CA LEU A 4 -1.93 -25.27 32.11
C LEU A 4 -0.83 -24.51 32.86
N ARG A 5 -0.13 -23.60 32.16
CA ARG A 5 -0.01 -22.16 32.49
C ARG A 5 1.20 -21.52 31.74
N PRO A 6 1.20 -20.18 31.54
CA PRO A 6 0.65 -19.60 30.31
C PRO A 6 1.51 -18.42 29.77
N ASN A 7 1.15 -17.92 28.59
CA ASN A 7 1.07 -16.51 28.19
C ASN A 7 1.41 -16.44 26.70
N SER A 8 0.43 -16.30 25.80
CA SER A 8 -0.33 -15.07 25.59
C SER A 8 0.57 -13.84 25.61
N ARG A 9 1.22 -13.57 24.47
CA ARG A 9 1.45 -12.19 24.05
C ARG A 9 0.77 -12.01 22.71
N LEU A 10 -0.30 -11.23 22.78
CA LEU A 10 -1.08 -10.71 21.68
C LEU A 10 -0.14 -9.97 20.72
N GLY A 11 -0.01 -10.49 19.51
CA GLY A 11 0.47 -9.76 18.35
C GLY A 11 -0.20 -10.42 17.18
N GLY A 12 -1.35 -9.90 16.74
CA GLY A 12 -2.02 -10.42 15.55
C GLY A 12 -1.01 -10.39 14.42
N THR A 13 -0.56 -11.55 13.97
CA THR A 13 0.30 -11.68 12.81
C THR A 13 -0.48 -11.12 11.65
N VAL A 14 0.04 -10.07 11.03
CA VAL A 14 -0.52 -9.50 9.81
C VAL A 14 -0.10 -10.42 8.66
N ASP A 15 -0.47 -11.69 8.73
CA ASP A 15 -0.03 -12.75 7.82
C ASP A 15 -1.10 -13.04 6.74
N GLU A 16 -2.37 -12.75 7.02
CA GLU A 16 -3.44 -12.97 6.03
C GLU A 16 -4.01 -11.66 5.47
N THR A 17 -4.08 -10.58 6.25
CA THR A 17 -4.80 -9.36 5.84
C THR A 17 -4.16 -8.59 4.69
N CYS A 18 -2.83 -8.59 4.52
CA CYS A 18 -2.21 -7.80 3.45
C CYS A 18 -2.35 -8.49 2.08
N PHE A 19 -2.19 -9.82 2.03
CA PHE A 19 -2.34 -10.60 0.80
C PHE A 19 -3.80 -10.84 0.43
N GLU A 20 -4.67 -11.15 1.42
CA GLU A 20 -6.13 -11.22 1.22
C GLU A 20 -6.66 -9.88 0.71
N THR A 21 -6.25 -8.75 1.28
CA THR A 21 -6.72 -7.43 0.82
C THR A 21 -6.29 -7.15 -0.62
N TYR A 22 -5.04 -7.46 -0.99
CA TYR A 22 -4.56 -7.26 -2.36
C TYR A 22 -5.36 -8.10 -3.38
N TYR A 23 -5.58 -9.38 -3.10
CA TYR A 23 -6.34 -10.28 -3.98
C TYR A 23 -7.86 -9.98 -3.99
N VAL A 24 -8.45 -9.63 -2.85
CA VAL A 24 -9.89 -9.33 -2.70
C VAL A 24 -10.25 -7.99 -3.34
N VAL A 25 -9.40 -6.97 -3.22
CA VAL A 25 -9.63 -5.64 -3.81
C VAL A 25 -9.48 -5.69 -5.34
N MET A 26 -8.49 -6.43 -5.84
CA MET A 26 -8.18 -6.45 -7.29
C MET A 26 -9.10 -7.38 -8.09
N ASN A 27 -9.62 -8.48 -7.51
CA ASN A 27 -10.40 -9.48 -8.24
C ASN A 27 -11.91 -9.49 -7.94
N LYS A 28 -12.43 -8.66 -7.01
CA LYS A 28 -13.88 -8.45 -6.88
C LYS A 28 -14.31 -7.31 -7.81
N PRO A 29 -15.46 -7.43 -8.50
CA PRO A 29 -16.02 -6.29 -9.23
C PRO A 29 -16.21 -5.13 -8.24
N PHE A 30 -15.57 -3.99 -8.53
CA PHE A 30 -15.64 -2.79 -7.72
C PHE A 30 -17.11 -2.37 -7.53
N LYS A 31 -17.66 -2.63 -6.34
CA LYS A 31 -19.00 -2.21 -5.93
C LYS A 31 -18.85 -1.06 -4.93
N PRO A 32 -18.80 0.20 -5.39
CA PRO A 32 -18.58 1.32 -4.49
C PRO A 32 -19.74 1.43 -3.49
N ALA A 33 -19.41 1.77 -2.25
CA ALA A 33 -20.40 2.18 -1.25
C ALA A 33 -21.23 3.37 -1.78
N ALA A 34 -22.42 3.60 -1.18
CA ALA A 34 -23.37 4.60 -1.69
C ALA A 34 -22.78 6.02 -1.80
N VAL A 35 -21.83 6.37 -0.94
CA VAL A 35 -21.06 7.61 -0.99
C VAL A 35 -19.61 7.29 -0.61
N LEU A 36 -18.65 7.58 -1.48
CA LEU A 36 -17.21 7.46 -1.21
C LEU A 36 -16.58 8.85 -1.35
N PRO A 37 -15.66 9.25 -0.45
CA PRO A 37 -14.90 10.48 -0.62
C PRO A 37 -14.00 10.37 -1.86
N ILE A 38 -13.82 11.48 -2.57
CA ILE A 38 -12.84 11.60 -3.65
C ILE A 38 -11.49 11.93 -3.00
N LEU A 39 -10.48 11.09 -3.24
CA LEU A 39 -9.13 11.21 -2.66
C LEU A 39 -8.17 11.92 -3.63
N ALA A 40 -8.67 12.96 -4.29
CA ALA A 40 -7.91 13.77 -5.22
C ALA A 40 -8.44 15.21 -5.19
N ASP A 41 -7.52 16.16 -5.31
CA ASP A 41 -7.87 17.59 -5.39
C ASP A 41 -8.52 17.94 -6.73
N VAL A 42 -8.26 17.12 -7.76
CA VAL A 42 -8.77 17.29 -9.12
C VAL A 42 -9.64 16.10 -9.48
N ALA A 43 -10.81 16.37 -10.07
CA ALA A 43 -11.71 15.34 -10.58
C ALA A 43 -12.22 15.71 -11.97
N VAL A 44 -12.33 14.71 -12.85
CA VAL A 44 -12.81 14.87 -14.23
C VAL A 44 -13.82 13.77 -14.57
N SER A 45 -14.81 14.04 -15.41
CA SER A 45 -15.70 12.98 -15.89
C SER A 45 -15.00 12.10 -16.92
N ILE A 46 -15.40 10.83 -17.01
CA ILE A 46 -14.90 9.91 -18.04
C ILE A 46 -15.16 10.44 -19.46
N SER A 47 -16.22 11.23 -19.65
CA SER A 47 -16.56 11.85 -20.93
C SER A 47 -15.61 13.00 -21.28
N GLU A 48 -15.20 13.81 -20.31
CA GLU A 48 -14.21 14.89 -20.51
C GLU A 48 -12.82 14.33 -20.75
N LEU A 49 -12.40 13.33 -19.95
CA LEU A 49 -11.13 12.64 -20.15
C LEU A 49 -11.01 12.06 -21.57
N LYS A 50 -12.08 11.44 -22.08
CA LYS A 50 -12.12 10.89 -23.44
C LYS A 50 -11.99 11.95 -24.54
N LYS A 51 -12.44 13.18 -24.29
CA LYS A 51 -12.37 14.26 -25.29
C LYS A 51 -10.93 14.74 -25.46
N ASN A 52 -10.22 14.95 -24.36
CA ASN A 52 -8.84 15.45 -24.40
C ASN A 52 -8.03 14.96 -23.18
N PRO A 53 -7.43 13.77 -23.26
CA PRO A 53 -6.66 13.21 -22.15
C PRO A 53 -5.40 14.01 -21.85
N ALA A 54 -4.75 14.62 -22.86
CA ALA A 54 -3.52 15.38 -22.68
C ALA A 54 -3.78 16.67 -21.87
N ALA A 55 -4.84 17.41 -22.20
CA ALA A 55 -5.19 18.63 -21.46
C ALA A 55 -5.50 18.34 -19.99
N VAL A 56 -6.20 17.23 -19.70
CA VAL A 56 -6.48 16.83 -18.31
C VAL A 56 -5.18 16.57 -17.54
N ILE A 57 -4.20 15.90 -18.15
CA ILE A 57 -2.91 15.61 -17.51
C ILE A 57 -2.11 16.90 -17.29
N GLU A 58 -2.12 17.82 -18.25
CA GLU A 58 -1.44 19.10 -18.16
C GLU A 58 -2.05 20.01 -17.07
N GLU A 59 -3.38 20.11 -17.04
CA GLU A 59 -4.13 20.88 -16.04
C GLU A 59 -3.98 20.31 -14.64
N ALA A 60 -3.80 18.99 -14.51
CA ALA A 60 -3.58 18.33 -13.23
C ALA A 60 -2.24 18.74 -12.57
N ARG A 61 -1.30 19.33 -13.32
CA ARG A 61 -0.02 19.85 -12.78
C ARG A 61 0.73 18.85 -11.86
N ARG A 62 0.72 17.57 -12.22
CA ARG A 62 1.30 16.44 -11.43
C ARG A 62 0.54 16.06 -10.15
N GLN A 63 -0.66 16.57 -9.92
CA GLN A 63 -1.55 16.07 -8.88
C GLN A 63 -2.30 14.82 -9.35
N GLN A 64 -2.75 13.98 -8.42
CA GLN A 64 -3.66 12.89 -8.78
C GLN A 64 -5.00 13.41 -9.31
N VAL A 65 -5.56 12.71 -10.29
CA VAL A 65 -6.86 13.06 -10.88
C VAL A 65 -7.85 11.93 -10.66
N ALA A 66 -8.97 12.22 -10.00
CA ALA A 66 -10.08 11.29 -9.91
C ALA A 66 -10.89 11.27 -11.22
N ILE A 67 -11.02 10.10 -11.82
CA ILE A 67 -11.92 9.87 -12.96
C ILE A 67 -13.28 9.49 -12.41
N THR A 68 -14.31 10.24 -12.79
CA THR A 68 -15.68 10.03 -12.33
C THR A 68 -16.61 9.51 -13.43
N ASN A 69 -17.56 8.65 -13.05
CA ASN A 69 -18.67 8.22 -13.89
C ASN A 69 -19.97 8.36 -13.11
N ARG A 70 -20.93 9.14 -13.65
CA ARG A 70 -22.19 9.48 -12.96
C ARG A 70 -21.95 9.97 -11.51
N ASN A 71 -21.03 10.92 -11.35
CA ASN A 71 -20.62 11.53 -10.08
C ASN A 71 -20.02 10.58 -9.04
N ARG A 72 -19.46 9.44 -9.48
CA ARG A 72 -18.72 8.51 -8.63
C ARG A 72 -17.31 8.31 -9.17
N ALA A 73 -16.30 8.41 -8.30
CA ALA A 73 -14.94 8.04 -8.67
C ALA A 73 -14.87 6.56 -9.06
N VAL A 74 -14.31 6.27 -10.23
CA VAL A 74 -14.14 4.92 -10.77
C VAL A 74 -12.68 4.56 -11.01
N ALA A 75 -11.81 5.56 -11.10
CA ALA A 75 -10.36 5.37 -11.24
C ALA A 75 -9.62 6.63 -10.80
N TYR A 76 -8.31 6.50 -10.62
CA TYR A 76 -7.40 7.62 -10.39
C TYR A 76 -6.28 7.59 -11.43
N ILE A 77 -5.85 8.76 -11.88
CA ILE A 77 -4.62 8.95 -12.63
C ILE A 77 -3.58 9.46 -11.64
N ILE A 78 -2.43 8.78 -11.60
CA ILE A 78 -1.27 9.14 -10.79
C ILE A 78 -0.07 9.28 -11.72
N SER A 79 0.85 10.19 -11.41
CA SER A 79 2.08 10.29 -12.19
C SER A 79 2.99 9.08 -11.90
N PRO A 80 3.85 8.68 -12.86
CA PRO A 80 4.79 7.58 -12.64
C PRO A 80 5.65 7.79 -11.39
N GLU A 81 6.13 9.01 -11.16
CA GLU A 81 7.02 9.32 -10.02
C GLU A 81 6.30 9.14 -8.67
N VAL A 82 5.02 9.50 -8.60
CA VAL A 82 4.21 9.28 -7.39
C VAL A 82 3.95 7.79 -7.18
N TRP A 83 3.71 7.05 -8.26
CA TRP A 83 3.50 5.61 -8.17
C TRP A 83 4.76 4.88 -7.68
N ASP A 84 5.93 5.21 -8.24
CA ASP A 84 7.20 4.66 -7.82
C ASP A 84 7.47 4.95 -6.34
N HIS A 85 7.23 6.20 -5.90
CA HIS A 85 7.41 6.55 -4.48
C HIS A 85 6.46 5.79 -3.55
N ILE A 86 5.22 5.53 -3.99
CA ILE A 86 4.28 4.70 -3.23
C ILE A 86 4.83 3.27 -3.08
N LEU A 87 5.41 2.70 -4.15
CA LEU A 87 6.01 1.37 -4.11
C LEU A 87 7.22 1.32 -3.17
N ASP A 88 8.10 2.32 -3.20
CA ASP A 88 9.24 2.42 -2.28
C ASP A 88 8.80 2.41 -0.82
N ILE A 89 7.74 3.16 -0.47
CA ILE A 89 7.19 3.18 0.90
C ILE A 89 6.64 1.80 1.29
N PHE A 90 6.01 1.07 0.37
CA PHE A 90 5.53 -0.28 0.65
C PHE A 90 6.68 -1.25 0.91
N ASP A 91 7.77 -1.15 0.15
CA ASP A 91 8.95 -1.98 0.33
C ASP A 91 9.67 -1.66 1.65
N GLU A 92 9.81 -0.37 1.99
CA GLU A 92 10.38 0.04 3.29
C GLU A 92 9.56 -0.50 4.47
N ARG A 93 8.22 -0.37 4.41
CA ARG A 93 7.30 -0.93 5.42
C ARG A 93 7.42 -2.45 5.58
N LYS A 94 7.70 -3.15 4.48
CA LYS A 94 7.92 -4.60 4.51
C LYS A 94 9.24 -4.93 5.23
N LEU A 95 10.31 -4.21 4.90
CA LEU A 95 11.61 -4.35 5.54
C LEU A 95 11.57 -4.02 7.04
N GLU A 96 10.88 -2.95 7.44
CA GLU A 96 10.68 -2.59 8.85
C GLU A 96 10.06 -3.74 9.65
N ARG A 97 9.11 -4.47 9.06
CA ARG A 97 8.50 -5.62 9.70
C ARG A 97 9.45 -6.80 9.80
N GLU A 98 10.12 -7.17 8.71
CA GLU A 98 11.10 -8.25 8.72
C GLU A 98 12.19 -7.99 9.78
N LEU A 99 12.65 -6.74 9.89
CA LEU A 99 13.57 -6.34 10.94
C LEU A 99 12.96 -6.48 12.34
N ALA A 100 11.71 -6.06 12.54
CA ALA A 100 11.03 -6.20 13.82
C ALA A 100 10.91 -7.67 14.26
N ASP A 101 10.64 -8.59 13.33
CA ASP A 101 10.56 -10.02 13.60
C ASP A 101 11.93 -10.61 14.01
N HIS A 102 13.03 -10.09 13.43
CA HIS A 102 14.40 -10.52 13.76
C HIS A 102 15.02 -9.84 14.97
N LEU A 103 14.50 -8.69 15.41
CA LEU A 103 15.00 -7.99 16.59
C LEU A 103 14.74 -8.76 17.90
N ASP A 104 13.76 -9.67 17.90
CA ASP A 104 13.51 -10.57 19.03
C ASP A 104 14.54 -11.74 19.10
N ASP A 105 15.30 -11.99 18.03
CA ASP A 105 16.34 -13.04 17.93
C ASP A 105 17.77 -12.51 18.22
N VAL A 106 17.91 -11.27 18.67
CA VAL A 106 19.21 -10.59 18.86
C VAL A 106 20.06 -11.23 19.97
N ASP A 107 19.43 -11.94 20.92
CA ASP A 107 20.13 -12.68 21.97
C ASP A 107 20.97 -13.86 21.41
N ASP A 108 20.65 -14.36 20.21
CA ASP A 108 21.41 -15.41 19.50
C ASP A 108 22.35 -14.83 18.41
N ALA A 109 22.49 -13.50 18.31
CA ALA A 109 23.28 -12.87 17.26
C ALA A 109 24.80 -12.96 17.51
N GLU A 110 25.55 -13.44 16.51
CA GLU A 110 27.02 -13.47 16.54
C GLU A 110 27.60 -12.11 16.09
N THR A 111 28.51 -11.55 16.89
CA THR A 111 29.18 -10.29 16.55
C THR A 111 30.29 -10.54 15.53
N VAL A 112 30.13 -10.02 14.32
CA VAL A 112 31.11 -10.13 13.23
C VAL A 112 31.63 -8.74 12.86
N SER A 113 32.94 -8.63 12.58
CA SER A 113 33.55 -7.37 12.14
C SER A 113 33.42 -7.17 10.62
N ILE A 114 33.44 -5.92 10.16
CA ILE A 114 33.37 -5.59 8.73
C ILE A 114 34.58 -6.17 7.97
N GLU A 115 35.75 -6.25 8.62
CA GLU A 115 36.98 -6.81 8.06
C GLU A 115 36.86 -8.31 7.76
N ASP A 116 36.01 -9.03 8.50
CA ASP A 116 35.77 -10.46 8.27
C ASP A 116 34.85 -10.72 7.06
N LEU A 117 34.01 -9.75 6.66
CA LEU A 117 33.10 -9.84 5.51
C LEU A 117 33.74 -9.45 4.17
N LEU A 118 34.92 -8.82 4.21
CA LEU A 118 35.64 -8.34 3.02
C LEU A 118 36.73 -9.31 2.53
N LYS A 119 36.81 -10.51 3.11
CA LYS A 119 37.67 -11.62 2.66
C LYS A 119 36.96 -12.52 1.67
#